data_AF-X1QKW5-F1
#
_entry.id   AF-X1QKW5-F1
#
_cell.length_a   1.000
_cell.length_b   1.000
_cell.length_c   1.000
_cell.angle_alpha   90.00
_cell.angle_beta   90.00
_cell.angle_gamma   90.00
#
_symmetry.space_group_name_H-M   'P 1'
#
loop_
_entity.id
_entity.type
_entity.pdbx_description
1 polymer ?
#
loop_
_entity_poly.entity_id
_entity_poly.type
_entity_poly.pdbx_seq_one_letter_code
_entity_poly.pdbx_strand_id
1 'polypeptide(L)' 'FIAREISPHTYVSLMAQYFPAYQAGQFPPLSRRINREEYREALRAFEEEGLGNGWFQKDI' A
#
# COMPACT_ATOMS: atom_id res chain seq x y z
N PHE A 1 12.59 -0.39 5.81
CA PHE A 1 13.06 1.00 6.00
C PHE A 1 12.23 1.74 7.03
N ILE A 2 10.94 2.03 6.78
CA ILE A 2 10.10 2.87 7.68
C ILE A 2 10.15 2.42 9.15
N ALA A 3 9.82 1.16 9.45
CA ALA A 3 9.81 0.66 10.82
C ALA A 3 11.20 0.64 11.50
N ARG A 4 12.27 0.39 10.72
CA ARG A 4 13.63 0.14 11.22
C ARG A 4 14.46 1.41 11.36
N GLU A 5 14.37 2.31 10.38
CA GLU A 5 15.19 3.52 10.26
C GLU A 5 14.47 4.78 10.72
N ILE A 6 13.13 4.79 10.66
CA ILE A 6 12.33 5.94 11.12
C ILE A 6 11.77 5.63 12.52
N SER A 7 10.80 4.72 12.60
CA SER A 7 10.20 4.26 13.87
C SER A 7 9.08 3.25 13.59
N PRO A 8 8.88 2.20 14.41
CA PRO A 8 7.68 1.37 14.36
C PRO A 8 6.39 2.15 14.69
N HIS A 9 6.50 3.32 15.33
CA HIS A 9 5.36 4.17 15.65
C HIS A 9 5.03 5.20 14.57
N THR A 10 5.73 5.17 13.43
CA THR A 10 5.45 6.06 12.29
C THR A 10 4.01 5.88 11.83
N TYR A 11 3.30 7.00 11.68
CA TYR A 11 1.96 7.00 11.10
C TYR A 11 2.06 6.87 9.58
N VAL A 12 1.42 5.85 9.03
CA VAL A 12 1.42 5.55 7.60
C VAL A 12 -0.01 5.49 7.08
N SER A 13 -0.27 6.13 5.95
CA SER A 13 -1.51 5.98 5.21
C SER A 13 -1.33 4.95 4.10
N LEU A 14 -1.91 3.77 4.26
CA LEU A 14 -1.90 2.74 3.22
C LEU A 14 -3.15 2.90 2.34
N MET A 15 -2.95 3.13 1.04
CA MET A 15 -4.02 3.53 0.12
C MET A 15 -4.13 2.59 -1.07
N ALA A 16 -5.34 2.19 -1.45
CA ALA A 16 -5.64 1.50 -2.70
C ALA A 16 -6.19 2.42 -3.81
N GLN A 17 -6.02 3.73 -3.66
CA GLN A 17 -6.61 4.74 -4.56
C GLN A 17 -5.80 4.97 -5.85
N TYR A 18 -5.05 3.97 -6.32
CA TYR A 18 -4.25 4.11 -7.54
C TYR A 18 -5.14 4.17 -8.79
N PHE A 19 -4.97 5.19 -9.64
CA PHE A 19 -5.60 5.29 -10.96
C PHE A 19 -4.53 5.28 -12.05
N PRO A 20 -4.53 4.28 -12.96
CA PRO A 20 -3.66 4.32 -14.13
C PRO A 20 -3.96 5.56 -14.98
N ALA A 21 -2.93 6.35 -15.25
CA ALA A 21 -3.04 7.56 -16.07
C ALA A 21 -1.78 7.74 -16.93
N TYR A 22 -1.89 8.58 -17.96
CA TYR A 22 -0.77 8.90 -18.87
C TYR A 22 -0.12 7.63 -19.45
N GLN A 23 1.19 7.45 -19.24
CA GLN A 23 1.96 6.32 -19.75
C GLN A 23 1.76 5.02 -18.96
N ALA A 24 0.91 4.97 -17.93
CA ALA A 24 0.66 3.74 -17.17
C ALA A 24 0.27 2.56 -18.08
N GLY A 25 -0.41 2.80 -19.20
CA GLY A 25 -0.74 1.77 -20.20
C GLY A 25 0.48 1.12 -20.87
N GLN A 26 1.65 1.75 -20.85
CA GLN A 26 2.91 1.21 -21.37
C GLN A 26 3.63 0.31 -20.36
N PHE A 27 3.16 0.27 -19.12
CA PHE A 27 3.76 -0.50 -18.03
C PHE A 27 2.74 -1.50 -17.49
N PRO A 28 2.74 -2.77 -17.95
CA PRO A 28 1.72 -3.76 -17.57
C PRO A 28 1.45 -3.91 -16.07
N PRO A 29 2.45 -3.82 -15.16
CA PRO A 29 2.19 -3.85 -13.72
C PRO A 29 1.40 -2.64 -13.19
N LEU A 30 1.51 -1.48 -13.86
CA LEU A 30 0.88 -0.22 -13.48
C LEU A 30 -0.33 0.11 -14.35
N SER A 31 -0.62 -0.66 -15.39
CA SER A 31 -1.68 -0.37 -16.36
C SER A 31 -3.10 -0.69 -15.85
N ARG A 32 -3.26 -0.98 -14.56
CA ARG A 32 -4.54 -1.36 -13.94
C ARG A 32 -4.70 -0.82 -12.52
N ARG A 33 -5.95 -0.79 -12.04
CA ARG A 33 -6.25 -0.54 -10.63
C ARG A 33 -5.63 -1.64 -9.74
N ILE A 34 -5.39 -1.29 -8.49
CA ILE A 34 -5.02 -2.24 -7.43
C ILE A 34 -6.19 -3.18 -7.20
N ASN A 35 -5.92 -4.48 -7.10
CA ASN A 35 -6.95 -5.46 -6.77
C ASN A 35 -7.00 -5.74 -5.25
N ARG A 36 -8.05 -6.45 -4.81
CA ARG A 36 -8.28 -6.75 -3.39
C ARG A 36 -7.16 -7.58 -2.75
N GLU A 37 -6.59 -8.51 -3.50
CA GLU A 37 -5.58 -9.43 -3.02
C GLU A 37 -4.24 -8.73 -2.80
N GLU A 38 -3.82 -7.88 -3.73
CA GLU A 38 -2.62 -7.05 -3.60
C GLU A 38 -2.71 -6.09 -2.43
N TYR A 39 -3.89 -5.48 -2.21
CA TYR A 39 -4.06 -4.61 -1.05
C TYR A 39 -4.01 -5.41 0.26
N ARG A 40 -4.55 -6.63 0.29
CA ARG A 40 -4.39 -7.54 1.44
C ARG A 40 -2.95 -7.95 1.66
N GLU A 41 -2.17 -8.17 0.61
CA GLU A 41 -0.73 -8.43 0.71
C GLU A 41 0.02 -7.24 1.30
N ALA A 42 -0.30 -6.02 0.87
CA ALA A 42 0.29 -4.81 1.42
C ALA A 42 -0.05 -4.61 2.91
N LEU A 43 -1.28 -4.94 3.33
CA LEU A 43 -1.67 -4.92 4.75
C LEU A 43 -0.88 -5.96 5.57
N ARG A 44 -0.73 -7.19 5.06
CA ARG A 44 0.09 -8.21 5.75
C ARG A 44 1.53 -7.77 5.91
N ALA A 45 2.15 -7.26 4.86
CA ALA A 45 3.52 -6.75 4.94
C ALA A 45 3.66 -5.58 5.93
N PHE A 46 2.64 -4.72 6.01
CA PHE A 46 2.59 -3.63 6.98
C PHE A 46 2.59 -4.14 8.43
N GLU A 47 1.73 -5.12 8.72
CA GLU A 47 1.63 -5.77 10.03
C GLU A 47 2.91 -6.55 10.38
N GLU A 48 3.47 -7.31 9.43
CA GLU A 48 4.68 -8.13 9.60
C GLU A 48 5.93 -7.28 9.91
N GLU A 49 6.02 -6.07 9.35
CA GLU A 49 7.10 -5.12 9.66
C GLU A 49 6.90 -4.37 11.00
N GLY A 50 5.82 -4.68 11.74
CA GLY A 50 5.54 -4.11 13.05
C GLY A 50 5.00 -2.68 13.01
N LEU A 51 4.45 -2.27 11.85
CA LEU A 51 3.76 -0.99 11.73
C LEU A 51 2.28 -1.18 12.11
N GLY A 52 1.75 -0.25 12.91
CA GLY A 52 0.36 -0.35 13.39
C GLY A 52 -0.42 0.98 13.38
N ASN A 53 0.26 2.09 13.14
CA ASN A 53 -0.33 3.43 13.26
C ASN A 53 -0.70 4.00 11.89
N GLY A 54 -1.91 4.55 11.77
CA GLY A 54 -2.30 5.38 10.64
C GLY A 54 -3.67 5.04 10.06
N TRP A 55 -3.80 5.17 8.74
CA TRP A 55 -5.07 5.06 8.05
C TRP A 55 -5.05 3.93 7.03
N PHE A 56 -6.11 3.12 7.07
CA PHE A 56 -6.32 1.97 6.20
C PHE A 56 -7.75 2.03 5.65
N GLN A 57 -7.89 1.74 4.36
CA GLN A 57 -9.19 1.62 3.73
C GLN A 57 -9.80 0.25 4.06
N LYS A 58 -10.99 0.28 4.66
CA LYS A 58 -11.80 -0.92 4.91
C LYS A 58 -12.62 -1.24 3.66
N ASP A 59 -12.86 -2.51 3.40
CA ASP A 59 -13.78 -3.01 2.36
C ASP A 59 -13.37 -2.82 0.89
N ILE A 60 -12.06 -2.85 0.60
CA ILE A 60 -11.54 -2.90 -0.79
C ILE A 60 -11.81 -4.23 -1.46
#